data_AF-A0A6L5G6F8-F1
#
_entry.id   AF-A0A6L5G6F8-F1
#
_cell.length_a   1.000
_cell.length_b   1.000
_cell.length_c   1.000
_cell.angle_alpha   90.00
_cell.angle_beta   90.00
_cell.angle_gamma   90.00
#
_symmetry.space_group_name_H-M   'P 1'
#
loop_
_entity.id
_entity.type
_entity.pdbx_description
1 polymer ?
#
loop_
_entity_poly.entity_id
_entity_poly.type
_entity_poly.pdbx_seq_one_letter_code
_entity_poly.pdbx_strand_id
1 'polypeptide(L)'
;MDEGEWIYLGEFTRGIGMRTWVRFLVERSTADHALHRIRYDEGFGREPSPVATFTEPAGTGTAWTPAWDGDQLSPGIESDARAIAKRK
;
A
#
# COMPACT_ATOMS: atom_id res chain seq x y z
N MET A 1 1.78 -1.57 -19.06
CA MET A 1 1.19 -2.11 -17.82
C MET A 1 2.19 -3.12 -17.31
N ASP A 2 3.12 -2.67 -16.47
CA ASP A 2 4.19 -3.49 -15.91
C ASP A 2 3.69 -4.25 -14.68
N GLU A 3 2.78 -5.20 -14.89
CA GLU A 3 2.32 -6.12 -13.84
C GLU A 3 3.43 -7.11 -13.43
N GLY A 4 4.51 -7.23 -14.21
CA GLY A 4 5.65 -8.13 -13.94
C GLY A 4 6.70 -7.57 -12.96
N GLU A 5 6.56 -6.33 -12.48
CA GLU A 5 7.60 -5.68 -11.68
C GLU A 5 7.39 -5.70 -10.17
N TRP A 6 6.30 -6.29 -9.68
CA TRP A 6 5.91 -6.21 -8.26
C TRP A 6 5.52 -7.57 -7.69
N ILE A 7 6.12 -7.91 -6.54
CA ILE A 7 5.83 -9.12 -5.78
C ILE A 7 4.89 -8.77 -4.63
N TYR A 8 3.74 -9.43 -4.57
CA TYR A 8 2.83 -9.34 -3.43
C TYR A 8 3.45 -9.90 -2.15
N LEU A 9 3.46 -9.10 -1.09
CA LEU A 9 3.99 -9.47 0.24
C LEU A 9 2.88 -9.82 1.24
N GLY A 10 1.73 -9.18 1.12
CA GLY A 10 0.60 -9.35 2.04
C GLY A 10 -0.41 -8.21 1.94
N GLU A 11 -1.49 -8.32 2.70
CA GLU A 11 -2.54 -7.31 2.76
C GLU A 11 -3.06 -7.11 4.18
N PHE A 12 -3.74 -5.99 4.41
CA PHE A 12 -4.46 -5.68 5.64
C PHE A 12 -5.73 -4.89 5.34
N THR A 13 -6.70 -4.93 6.26
CA THR A 13 -7.95 -4.17 6.14
C THR A 13 -8.00 -3.02 7.12
N ARG A 14 -8.61 -1.91 6.72
CA ARG A 14 -8.94 -0.80 7.62
C ARG A 14 -10.39 -0.39 7.42
N GLY A 15 -11.05 -0.02 8.51
CA GLY A 15 -12.35 0.63 8.46
C GLY A 15 -12.18 2.09 8.07
N ILE A 16 -12.90 2.54 7.05
CA ILE A 16 -12.89 3.95 6.58
C ILE A 16 -14.12 4.73 7.08
N GLY A 17 -14.83 4.19 8.08
CA GLY A 17 -16.12 4.70 8.54
C GLY A 17 -17.31 4.08 7.79
N MET A 18 -18.53 4.44 8.20
CA MET A 18 -19.79 3.98 7.59
C MET A 18 -19.95 2.45 7.46
N ARG A 19 -19.32 1.67 8.35
CA ARG A 19 -19.26 0.19 8.29
C ARG A 19 -18.57 -0.37 7.03
N THR A 20 -17.84 0.48 6.30
CA THR A 20 -17.06 0.07 5.13
C THR A 20 -15.64 -0.28 5.53
N TRP A 21 -15.14 -1.38 4.98
CA TRP A 21 -13.77 -1.86 5.13
C TRP A 21 -13.12 -1.90 3.76
N VAL A 22 -11.88 -1.43 3.69
CA VAL A 22 -11.07 -1.43 2.48
C VAL A 22 -9.83 -2.28 2.69
N ARG A 23 -9.29 -2.81 1.60
CA ARG A 23 -8.05 -3.60 1.62
C ARG A 23 -6.88 -2.75 1.15
N PHE A 24 -5.74 -2.94 1.80
CA PHE A 24 -4.45 -2.40 1.40
C PHE A 24 -3.51 -3.54 1.11
N LEU A 25 -3.01 -3.62 -0.12
CA LEU A 25 -2.07 -4.62 -0.58
C LEU A 25 -0.67 -4.02 -0.52
N VAL A 26 0.31 -4.78 -0.03
CA VAL A 26 1.71 -4.38 0.07
C VAL A 26 2.50 -5.22 -0.90
N GLU A 27 3.27 -4.55 -1.74
CA GLU A 27 4.06 -5.18 -2.80
C GLU A 27 5.50 -4.64 -2.77
N ARG A 28 6.45 -5.45 -3.22
CA ARG A 28 7.88 -5.12 -3.35
C ARG A 28 8.30 -5.13 -4.81
N SER A 29 9.08 -4.15 -5.25
CA SER A 29 9.58 -4.13 -6.61
C SER A 29 10.58 -5.27 -6.85
N THR A 30 10.53 -5.89 -8.02
CA THR A 30 11.53 -6.88 -8.48
C THR A 30 12.79 -6.22 -9.01
N ALA A 31 12.71 -4.96 -9.43
CA ALA A 31 13.84 -4.17 -9.92
C ALA A 31 14.63 -3.52 -8.78
N ASP A 32 13.93 -3.08 -7.72
CA ASP A 32 14.53 -2.53 -6.50
C ASP A 32 13.87 -3.15 -5.27
N HIS A 33 14.55 -4.10 -4.63
CA HIS A 33 14.01 -4.81 -3.46
C HIS A 33 13.86 -3.91 -2.22
N ALA A 34 14.47 -2.72 -2.19
CA ALA A 34 14.21 -1.76 -1.13
C ALA A 34 12.89 -1.01 -1.36
N LEU A 35 12.43 -0.91 -2.61
CA LEU A 35 11.22 -0.17 -2.98
C LEU A 35 9.96 -1.01 -2.80
N HIS A 36 9.00 -0.43 -2.11
CA HIS A 36 7.71 -1.02 -1.82
C HIS A 36 6.59 -0.08 -2.23
N ARG A 37 5.41 -0.64 -2.52
CA ARG A 37 4.20 0.14 -2.78
C ARG A 37 3.01 -0.42 -2.02
N ILE A 38 2.05 0.47 -1.77
CA ILE A 38 0.75 0.15 -1.20
C ILE A 38 -0.29 0.35 -2.30
N ARG A 39 -1.14 -0.66 -2.54
CA ARG A 39 -2.32 -0.54 -3.38
C ARG A 39 -3.58 -0.56 -2.52
N TYR A 40 -4.56 0.22 -2.91
CA TYR A 40 -5.86 0.38 -2.27
C TYR A 40 -6.94 -0.32 -3.07
N ASP A 41 -7.76 -1.11 -2.41
CA ASP A 41 -8.85 -1.87 -3.03
C ASP A 41 -10.16 -1.70 -2.23
N GLU A 42 -11.16 -1.15 -2.92
CA GLU A 42 -12.50 -0.88 -2.39
C GLU A 42 -13.41 -2.11 -2.39
N GLY A 43 -13.04 -3.19 -3.07
CA GLY A 43 -13.83 -4.43 -3.15
C GLY A 43 -15.01 -4.38 -4.13
N PHE A 44 -15.16 -3.34 -4.96
CA PHE A 44 -16.25 -3.20 -5.94
C PHE A 44 -15.90 -3.72 -7.34
N GLY A 45 -15.02 -4.72 -7.44
CA GLY A 45 -14.56 -5.28 -8.71
C GLY A 45 -13.68 -4.33 -9.54
N ARG A 46 -13.21 -3.24 -8.94
CA ARG A 46 -12.20 -2.35 -9.51
C ARG A 46 -10.81 -2.89 -9.24
N GLU A 47 -9.88 -2.61 -10.14
CA GLU A 47 -8.48 -2.96 -9.91
C GLU A 47 -7.90 -2.13 -8.75
N PRO A 48 -7.12 -2.74 -7.84
CA PRO A 48 -6.48 -1.99 -6.76
C PRO A 48 -5.60 -0.86 -7.30
N SER A 49 -5.71 0.35 -6.76
CA SER A 49 -4.95 1.51 -7.24
C SER A 49 -3.74 1.80 -6.35
N PRO A 50 -2.56 2.13 -6.89
CA PRO A 50 -1.41 2.49 -6.06
C PRO A 50 -1.67 3.81 -5.31
N VAL A 51 -1.45 3.79 -4.00
CA VAL A 51 -1.70 4.94 -3.10
C VAL A 51 -0.46 5.36 -2.31
N ALA A 52 0.59 4.56 -2.29
CA ALA A 52 1.85 4.96 -1.66
C ALA A 52 3.04 4.20 -2.22
N THR A 53 4.21 4.81 -2.12
CA THR A 53 5.52 4.13 -2.25
C THR A 53 6.41 4.47 -1.07
N PHE A 54 7.22 3.52 -0.62
CA PHE A 54 8.15 3.69 0.49
C PHE A 54 9.36 2.76 0.34
N THR A 55 10.44 3.01 1.09
CA THR A 55 11.60 2.12 1.15
C THR A 55 11.65 1.33 2.46
N GLU A 56 12.16 0.09 2.41
CA GLU A 56 12.53 -0.70 3.57
C GLU A 56 13.95 -1.28 3.37
N PRO A 57 14.94 -1.00 4.25
CA PRO A 57 14.83 -0.21 5.47
C PRO A 57 14.43 1.25 5.22
N ALA A 58 13.78 1.88 6.20
CA ALA A 58 13.29 3.25 6.09
C ALA A 58 14.46 4.21 5.85
N GLY A 59 14.48 4.83 4.67
CA GLY A 59 15.51 5.80 4.27
C GLY A 59 14.88 7.13 3.86
N THR A 60 13.97 7.10 2.90
CA THR A 60 13.15 8.24 2.48
C THR A 60 11.73 8.14 3.04
N GLY A 61 11.09 9.30 3.25
CA GLY A 61 9.69 9.37 3.66
C GLY A 61 8.77 8.69 2.64
N THR A 62 7.62 8.21 3.11
CA THR A 62 6.59 7.60 2.26
C THR A 62 6.01 8.64 1.32
N ALA A 63 6.07 8.37 0.02
CA ALA A 63 5.42 9.19 -1.00
C ALA A 63 3.99 8.69 -1.18
N TRP A 64 3.03 9.49 -0.71
CA TRP A 64 1.61 9.19 -0.80
C TRP A 64 1.01 9.77 -2.08
N THR A 65 0.18 8.96 -2.73
CA THR A 65 -0.70 9.37 -3.82
C THR A 65 -2.14 9.35 -3.29
N PRO A 66 -2.91 10.43 -3.46
CA PRO A 66 -4.30 10.46 -3.02
C PRO A 66 -5.11 9.32 -3.66
N ALA A 67 -5.74 8.50 -2.82
CA ALA A 67 -6.72 7.51 -3.29
C ALA A 67 -8.02 8.20 -3.77
N TRP A 68 -8.32 9.35 -3.17
CA TRP A 68 -9.46 10.24 -3.42
C TRP A 68 -9.12 11.67 -2.97
N ASP A 69 -9.89 12.66 -3.42
CA ASP A 69 -9.71 14.06 -3.01
C ASP A 69 -10.01 14.23 -1.50
N GLY A 70 -9.02 14.73 -0.75
CA GLY A 70 -9.22 15.26 0.60
C GLY A 70 -8.85 14.37 1.79
N ASP A 71 -8.20 13.21 1.58
CA ASP A 71 -7.88 12.32 2.70
C ASP A 71 -6.39 12.23 3.00
N GLN A 72 -6.04 12.45 4.27
CA GLN A 72 -4.78 12.00 4.84
C GLN A 72 -4.97 10.54 5.21
N LEU A 73 -4.53 9.63 4.34
CA LEU A 73 -4.39 8.22 4.66
C LEU A 73 -3.70 8.09 6.02
N SER A 74 -4.41 7.48 6.99
CA SER A 74 -4.04 7.56 8.41
C SER A 74 -2.61 7.06 8.67
N PRO A 75 -1.88 7.60 9.68
CA PRO A 75 -0.52 7.17 10.02
C PRO A 75 -0.37 5.66 10.28
N GLY A 76 -1.47 4.98 10.65
CA GLY A 76 -1.48 3.54 10.90
C GLY A 76 -1.24 2.69 9.64
N ILE A 77 -1.58 3.19 8.45
CA ILE A 77 -1.45 2.45 7.19
C ILE A 77 0.03 2.22 6.86
N GLU A 78 0.87 3.24 7.02
CA GLU A 78 2.31 3.09 6.82
C GLU A 78 2.91 2.07 7.78
N SER A 79 2.54 2.14 9.06
CA SER A 79 3.07 1.24 10.09
C SER A 79 2.72 -0.22 9.80
N ASP A 80 1.47 -0.50 9.39
CA ASP A 80 1.04 -1.86 9.04
C ASP A 80 1.75 -2.35 7.78
N ALA A 81 1.89 -1.50 6.76
CA ALA A 81 2.58 -1.84 5.53
C ALA A 81 4.06 -2.16 5.77
N ARG A 82 4.76 -1.37 6.59
CA ARG A 82 6.15 -1.63 6.99
C ARG A 82 6.27 -2.91 7.81
N ALA A 83 5.30 -3.21 8.66
CA ALA A 83 5.30 -4.46 9.41
C ALA A 83 5.18 -5.68 8.48
N ILE A 84 4.44 -5.58 7.38
CA ILE A 84 4.38 -6.63 6.34
C ILE A 84 5.71 -6.70 5.58
N ALA A 85 6.25 -5.57 5.13
CA ALA A 85 7.51 -5.52 4.38
C ALA A 85 8.68 -6.15 5.15
N LYS A 86 8.76 -5.93 6.47
CA LYS A 86 9.82 -6.48 7.33
C LYS A 86 9.74 -7.99 7.58
N ARG A 87 8.59 -8.63 7.31
CA ARG A 87 8.37 -10.05 7.60
C ARG A 87 8.74 -10.98 6.43
N LYS A 88 9.08 -10.45 5.25
CA LYS A 88 9.21 -11.19 3.98
C LYS A 88 10.46 -10.83 3.20
#